data_AF-A0A1B8CTF1-F1
#
_entry.id   AF-A0A1B8CTF1-F1
#
_cell.length_a   1.000
_cell.length_b   1.000
_cell.length_c   1.000
_cell.angle_alpha   90.00
_cell.angle_beta   90.00
_cell.angle_gamma   90.00
#
_symmetry.space_group_name_H-M   'P 1'
#
loop_
_entity.id
_entity.type
_entity.pdbx_description
1 polymer ?
#
loop_
_entity_poly.entity_id
_entity_poly.type
_entity_poly.pdbx_seq_one_letter_code
_entity_poly.pdbx_strand_id
1 'polypeptide(L)'
;MPISTADISATAELPSPTTTPILTPETAYLDIIGAAVNQRKPRFASTYNCTLSSSSPYSLGLYLYNGRDDRVLYTISCISSMIELRAHQLSHCTQVFNQSLQHTISSAQERMLSQIQAGATIAEGYPVQSVVLTNLAFHLAARIYAPGVVVRYARRSDSIRPLVSCLAGTLALLSRAYQPVDNGLMWTYIVGGAASVRGT
;
A
#
# COMPACT_ATOMS: atom_id res chain seq x y z
N MET A 1 -61.42 -14.98 -37.31
CA MET A 1 -61.52 -15.07 -35.84
C MET A 1 -61.78 -16.52 -35.45
N PRO A 2 -61.29 -17.04 -34.31
CA PRO A 2 -60.36 -16.47 -33.31
C PRO A 2 -59.02 -17.26 -33.28
N ILE A 3 -57.80 -16.72 -33.15
CA ILE A 3 -57.14 -15.94 -32.08
C ILE A 3 -57.44 -16.46 -30.68
N SER A 4 -56.59 -17.38 -30.21
CA SER A 4 -56.48 -17.78 -28.81
C SER A 4 -55.36 -16.97 -28.15
N THR A 5 -55.77 -16.08 -27.26
CA THR A 5 -54.98 -15.32 -26.28
C THR A 5 -54.66 -16.17 -25.05
N ALA A 6 -53.39 -16.22 -24.65
CA ALA A 6 -52.93 -16.29 -23.25
C ALA A 6 -51.42 -15.99 -23.29
N ASP A 7 -51.05 -14.77 -22.88
CA ASP A 7 -50.22 -14.51 -21.68
C ASP A 7 -48.71 -14.64 -22.02
N ILE A 8 -47.77 -13.82 -21.56
CA ILE A 8 -47.64 -13.09 -20.31
C ILE A 8 -46.74 -11.88 -20.61
N SER A 9 -47.06 -10.73 -20.00
CA SER A 9 -46.14 -9.60 -19.89
C SER A 9 -44.80 -10.07 -19.30
N ALA A 10 -43.74 -10.00 -20.09
CA ALA A 10 -42.37 -9.98 -19.58
C ALA A 10 -41.74 -8.71 -20.10
N THR A 11 -41.96 -7.62 -19.36
CA THR A 11 -41.13 -6.43 -19.39
C THR A 11 -39.69 -6.90 -19.37
N ALA A 12 -38.99 -6.74 -20.49
CA ALA A 12 -37.55 -6.92 -20.52
C ALA A 12 -36.97 -5.86 -19.59
N GLU A 13 -36.73 -6.24 -18.33
CA GLU A 13 -35.86 -5.49 -17.44
C GLU A 13 -34.52 -5.37 -18.16
N LEU A 14 -34.28 -4.17 -18.69
CA LEU A 14 -32.97 -3.72 -19.09
C LEU A 14 -32.03 -4.03 -17.91
N PRO A 15 -30.90 -4.75 -18.09
CA PRO A 15 -29.97 -4.92 -17.00
C PRO A 15 -29.56 -3.52 -16.55
N SER A 16 -29.92 -3.18 -15.32
CA SER A 16 -29.46 -1.97 -14.64
C SER A 16 -27.96 -1.86 -14.90
N PRO A 17 -27.43 -0.68 -15.29
CA PRO A 17 -26.00 -0.52 -15.41
C PRO A 17 -25.45 -0.67 -13.99
N THR A 18 -25.05 -1.89 -13.63
CA THR A 18 -24.14 -2.12 -12.55
C THR A 18 -22.88 -1.41 -13.00
N THR A 19 -22.77 -0.14 -12.61
CA THR A 19 -21.57 0.66 -12.77
C THR A 19 -20.49 -0.12 -12.06
N THR A 20 -19.76 -0.94 -12.81
CA THR A 20 -18.46 -1.40 -12.40
C THR A 20 -17.71 -0.12 -12.08
N PRO A 21 -17.31 0.11 -10.82
CA PRO A 21 -16.54 1.30 -10.53
C PRO A 21 -15.32 1.21 -11.44
N ILE A 22 -15.18 2.18 -12.34
CA ILE A 22 -13.94 2.38 -13.06
C ILE A 22 -12.92 2.62 -11.96
N LEU A 23 -12.14 1.58 -11.66
CA LEU A 23 -11.16 1.61 -10.61
C LEU A 23 -10.05 2.54 -11.08
N THR A 24 -10.12 3.80 -10.68
CA THR A 24 -9.05 4.76 -10.90
C THR A 24 -7.90 4.49 -9.93
N PRO A 25 -6.65 4.85 -10.27
CA PRO A 25 -5.51 4.67 -9.37
C PRO A 25 -5.70 5.34 -8.00
N GLU A 26 -6.36 6.50 -7.99
CA GLU A 26 -6.70 7.25 -6.78
C GLU A 26 -7.74 6.54 -5.91
N THR A 27 -8.80 6.00 -6.51
CA THR A 27 -9.82 5.24 -5.76
C THR A 27 -9.25 3.94 -5.20
N ALA A 28 -8.38 3.26 -5.96
CA ALA A 28 -7.66 2.09 -5.47
C ALA A 28 -6.76 2.41 -4.27
N TYR A 29 -6.01 3.53 -4.35
CA TYR A 29 -5.20 4.00 -3.24
C TYR A 29 -6.03 4.27 -1.98
N LEU A 30 -7.14 5.01 -2.11
CA LEU A 30 -7.99 5.34 -0.96
C LEU A 30 -8.66 4.11 -0.36
N ASP A 31 -9.12 3.16 -1.17
CA ASP A 31 -9.71 1.91 -0.69
C ASP A 31 -8.68 1.06 0.07
N ILE A 32 -7.50 0.85 -0.50
CA ILE A 32 -6.45 0.02 0.11
C ILE A 32 -5.93 0.65 1.41
N ILE A 33 -5.55 1.93 1.35
CA ILE A 33 -5.01 2.63 2.53
C ILE A 33 -6.09 2.84 3.59
N GLY A 34 -7.31 3.21 3.18
CA GLY A 34 -8.44 3.35 4.09
C GLY A 34 -8.76 2.04 4.81
N ALA A 35 -8.72 0.92 4.11
CA ALA A 35 -8.89 -0.40 4.71
C ALA A 35 -7.74 -0.76 5.67
N ALA A 36 -6.49 -0.47 5.30
CA ALA A 36 -5.32 -0.71 6.14
C ALA A 36 -5.36 0.09 7.46
N VAL A 37 -5.74 1.37 7.41
CA VAL A 37 -5.89 2.22 8.60
C VAL A 37 -7.01 1.69 9.51
N ASN A 38 -8.12 1.25 8.93
CA ASN A 38 -9.27 0.75 9.67
C ASN A 38 -9.13 -0.72 10.11
N GLN A 39 -8.00 -1.37 9.80
CA GLN A 39 -7.78 -2.80 10.05
C GLN A 39 -8.91 -3.65 9.46
N ARG A 40 -9.27 -3.40 8.20
CA ARG A 40 -10.30 -4.13 7.45
C ARG A 40 -9.76 -4.59 6.11
N LYS A 41 -10.48 -5.52 5.50
CA LYS A 41 -10.25 -5.95 4.13
C LYS A 41 -10.66 -4.84 3.13
N PRO A 42 -9.84 -4.52 2.12
CA PRO A 42 -10.22 -3.59 1.05
C PRO A 42 -11.46 -4.05 0.30
N ARG A 43 -12.31 -3.11 -0.14
CA ARG A 43 -13.59 -3.43 -0.80
C ARG A 43 -13.37 -4.13 -2.14
N PHE A 44 -12.31 -3.75 -2.87
CA PHE A 44 -12.00 -4.29 -4.19
C PHE A 44 -10.84 -5.29 -4.18
N ALA A 45 -10.59 -5.95 -3.04
CA ALA A 45 -9.50 -6.93 -2.88
C ALA A 45 -9.48 -8.03 -3.97
N SER A 46 -10.64 -8.53 -4.37
CA SER A 46 -10.77 -9.52 -5.45
C SER A 46 -10.33 -8.95 -6.80
N THR A 47 -10.73 -7.71 -7.10
CA THR A 47 -10.33 -6.99 -8.32
C THR A 47 -8.82 -6.79 -8.37
N TYR A 48 -8.19 -6.37 -7.28
CA TYR A 48 -6.73 -6.18 -7.19
C TYR A 48 -5.96 -7.49 -7.44
N ASN A 49 -6.48 -8.63 -6.95
CA ASN A 49 -5.89 -9.94 -7.19
C ASN A 49 -6.02 -10.36 -8.66
N CYS A 50 -7.20 -10.19 -9.27
CA CYS A 50 -7.41 -10.51 -10.68
C CYS A 50 -6.54 -9.65 -11.61
N THR A 51 -6.34 -8.36 -11.29
CA THR A 51 -5.47 -7.48 -12.07
C THR A 51 -4.00 -7.91 -12.04
N LEU A 52 -3.56 -8.61 -10.99
CA LEU A 52 -2.19 -9.14 -10.90
C LEU A 52 -2.01 -10.47 -11.65
N SER A 53 -3.06 -11.31 -11.69
CA SER A 53 -3.03 -12.59 -12.41
C SER A 53 -3.20 -12.44 -13.93
N SER A 54 -3.76 -11.32 -14.39
CA SER A 54 -3.77 -10.96 -15.80
C SER A 54 -2.35 -10.66 -16.28
N SER A 55 -1.97 -11.13 -17.47
CA SER A 55 -0.61 -11.05 -18.04
C SER A 55 -0.08 -9.62 -18.28
N SER A 56 -0.75 -8.57 -17.79
CA SER A 56 -0.26 -7.20 -17.79
C SER A 56 0.50 -6.95 -16.48
N PRO A 57 1.83 -6.79 -16.53
CA PRO A 57 2.64 -6.63 -15.33
C PRO A 57 2.37 -5.24 -14.76
N TYR A 58 1.61 -5.17 -13.66
CA TYR A 58 1.59 -4.02 -12.75
C TYR A 58 1.03 -2.71 -13.34
N SER A 59 -0.29 -2.61 -13.52
CA SER A 59 -0.88 -1.28 -13.61
C SER A 59 -2.25 -1.22 -12.94
N LEU A 60 -2.23 -0.92 -11.64
CA LEU A 60 -3.29 -0.13 -11.01
C LEU A 60 -3.24 1.33 -11.53
N GLY A 61 -2.30 1.66 -12.43
CA GLY A 61 -2.07 2.99 -12.99
C GLY A 61 -1.46 3.97 -11.98
N LEU A 62 -0.98 3.48 -10.84
CA LEU A 62 -0.50 4.30 -9.73
C LEU A 62 0.90 4.86 -9.98
N TYR A 63 1.73 4.13 -10.73
CA TYR A 63 2.96 4.67 -11.32
C TYR A 63 2.69 5.91 -12.19
N LEU A 64 1.62 5.89 -13.00
CA LEU A 64 1.25 7.03 -13.85
C LEU A 64 0.65 8.21 -13.06
N TYR A 65 0.05 7.93 -11.90
CA TYR A 65 -0.61 8.95 -11.08
C TYR A 65 0.33 9.63 -10.06
N ASN A 66 1.33 8.93 -9.50
CA ASN A 66 2.26 9.49 -8.49
C ASN A 66 3.69 8.94 -8.56
N GLY A 67 4.07 8.22 -9.63
CA GLY A 67 5.35 7.51 -9.70
C GLY A 67 5.47 6.38 -8.69
N ARG A 68 4.36 5.95 -8.08
CA ARG A 68 4.37 4.97 -7.00
C ARG A 68 4.50 3.54 -7.50
N ASP A 69 5.16 2.71 -6.70
CA ASP A 69 5.25 1.28 -7.00
C ASP A 69 3.95 0.56 -6.62
N ASP A 70 3.18 0.18 -7.64
CA ASP A 70 1.94 -0.57 -7.55
C ASP A 70 2.09 -1.87 -6.73
N ARG A 71 3.30 -2.46 -6.68
CA ARG A 71 3.59 -3.70 -5.95
C ARG A 71 3.48 -3.54 -4.44
N VAL A 72 3.89 -2.38 -3.91
CA VAL A 72 3.80 -2.09 -2.48
C VAL A 72 2.35 -1.97 -2.07
N LEU A 73 1.55 -1.25 -2.86
CA LEU A 73 0.13 -1.04 -2.57
C LEU A 73 -0.64 -2.35 -2.66
N TYR A 74 -0.34 -3.19 -3.66
CA TYR A 74 -0.85 -4.55 -3.73
C TYR A 74 -0.52 -5.37 -2.48
N THR A 75 0.74 -5.34 -2.04
CA THR A 75 1.17 -6.06 -0.85
C THR A 75 0.42 -5.56 0.41
N ILE A 76 0.21 -4.25 0.55
CA ILE A 76 -0.60 -3.68 1.64
C ILE A 76 -2.04 -4.18 1.58
N SER A 77 -2.64 -4.28 0.40
CA SER A 77 -3.97 -4.85 0.19
C SER A 77 -4.05 -6.31 0.64
N CYS A 78 -3.05 -7.12 0.28
CA CYS A 78 -2.97 -8.51 0.73
C CYS A 78 -2.85 -8.63 2.24
N ILE A 79 -1.93 -7.88 2.85
CA ILE A 79 -1.73 -7.87 4.31
C ILE A 79 -3.03 -7.45 5.02
N SER A 80 -3.74 -6.44 4.50
CA SER A 80 -4.99 -5.96 5.10
C SER A 80 -6.14 -6.96 4.93
N SER A 81 -6.15 -7.73 3.85
CA SER A 81 -7.11 -8.81 3.64
C SER A 81 -6.89 -10.00 4.57
N MET A 82 -5.68 -10.17 5.12
CA MET A 82 -5.34 -11.25 6.04
C MET A 82 -5.87 -11.04 7.46
N ILE A 83 -6.41 -9.87 7.80
CA ILE A 83 -6.92 -9.57 9.14
C ILE A 83 -8.05 -10.54 9.55
N GLU A 84 -8.72 -11.14 8.57
CA GLU A 84 -9.77 -12.14 8.75
C GLU A 84 -9.22 -13.57 9.00
N LEU A 85 -7.91 -13.80 8.88
CA LEU A 85 -7.28 -15.11 9.04
C LEU A 85 -6.96 -15.46 10.49
N ARG A 86 -6.86 -16.76 10.76
CA ARG A 86 -6.42 -17.30 12.07
C ARG A 86 -4.96 -16.94 12.36
N ALA A 87 -4.63 -16.70 13.63
CA ALA A 87 -3.32 -16.18 14.08
C ALA A 87 -2.07 -16.96 13.57
N HIS A 88 -2.16 -18.29 13.45
CA HIS A 88 -1.05 -19.12 12.97
C HIS A 88 -0.79 -18.99 11.46
N GLN A 89 -1.83 -18.72 10.67
CA GLN A 89 -1.68 -18.42 9.23
C GLN A 89 -1.15 -16.99 9.03
N LEU A 90 -1.54 -16.08 9.94
CA LEU A 90 -1.18 -14.68 9.91
C LEU A 90 0.34 -14.48 10.05
N SER A 91 1.01 -15.20 10.96
CA SER A 91 2.46 -15.09 11.16
C SER A 91 3.27 -15.52 9.93
N HIS A 92 2.92 -16.67 9.33
CA HIS A 92 3.60 -17.19 8.14
C HIS A 92 3.43 -16.25 6.95
N CYS A 93 2.18 -15.84 6.66
CA CYS A 93 1.90 -14.94 5.56
C CYS A 93 2.60 -13.58 5.74
N THR A 94 2.62 -13.03 6.97
CA THR A 94 3.33 -11.77 7.24
C THR A 94 4.83 -11.87 6.98
N GLN A 95 5.46 -13.00 7.31
CA GLN A 95 6.86 -13.22 6.99
C GLN A 95 7.10 -13.24 5.47
N VAL A 96 6.27 -13.96 4.73
CA VAL A 96 6.34 -14.03 3.26
C VAL A 96 6.15 -12.64 2.63
N PHE A 97 5.19 -11.86 3.10
CA PHE A 97 4.98 -10.50 2.61
C PHE A 97 6.13 -9.56 2.98
N ASN A 98 6.73 -9.70 4.16
CA ASN A 98 7.92 -8.90 4.51
C ASN A 98 9.12 -9.23 3.60
N GLN A 99 9.31 -10.52 3.27
CA GLN A 99 10.33 -10.95 2.31
C GLN A 99 10.04 -10.41 0.90
N SER A 100 8.79 -10.51 0.43
CA SER A 100 8.38 -9.96 -0.87
C SER A 100 8.62 -8.44 -0.96
N LEU A 101 8.32 -7.69 0.11
CA LEU A 101 8.62 -6.27 0.19
C LEU A 101 10.11 -5.95 0.14
N GLN A 102 10.98 -6.83 0.67
CA GLN A 102 12.43 -6.65 0.56
C GLN A 102 12.92 -6.83 -0.89
N HIS A 103 12.37 -7.82 -1.61
CA HIS A 103 12.72 -8.07 -3.01
C HIS A 103 12.16 -7.03 -3.99
N THR A 104 11.22 -6.20 -3.54
CA THR A 104 10.59 -5.16 -4.37
C THR A 104 11.33 -3.83 -4.34
N ILE A 105 12.29 -3.68 -3.41
CA ILE A 105 13.12 -2.48 -3.31
C ILE A 105 14.01 -2.37 -4.57
N SER A 106 13.94 -1.24 -5.27
CA SER A 106 14.80 -0.96 -6.41
C SER A 106 16.22 -0.57 -5.97
N SER A 107 17.21 -0.75 -6.87
CA SER A 107 18.61 -0.37 -6.61
C SER A 107 18.81 1.11 -6.27
N ALA A 108 17.92 2.00 -6.73
CA ALA A 108 17.91 3.40 -6.36
C ALA A 108 17.46 3.61 -4.90
N GLN A 109 16.46 2.86 -4.45
CA GLN A 109 15.99 2.90 -3.08
C GLN A 109 17.00 2.27 -2.11
N GLU A 110 17.70 1.20 -2.50
CA GLU A 110 18.78 0.60 -1.71
C GLU A 110 19.92 1.61 -1.48
N ARG A 111 20.36 2.31 -2.53
CA ARG A 111 21.38 3.35 -2.40
C ARG A 111 20.96 4.46 -1.44
N MET A 112 19.72 4.92 -1.54
CA MET A 112 19.16 5.93 -0.63
C MET A 112 19.09 5.43 0.81
N LEU A 113 18.66 4.18 1.02
CA LEU A 113 18.59 3.56 2.35
C LEU A 113 19.97 3.46 3.00
N SER A 114 20.98 3.03 2.25
CA SER A 114 22.38 2.98 2.72
C SER A 114 22.91 4.37 3.09
N GLN A 115 22.57 5.40 2.31
CA GLN A 115 22.96 6.79 2.62
C GLN A 115 22.30 7.30 3.91
N ILE A 116 21.01 7.03 4.10
CA ILE A 116 20.28 7.39 5.32
C ILE A 116 20.89 6.68 6.54
N GLN A 117 21.19 5.38 6.42
CA GLN A 117 21.82 4.61 7.48
C GLN A 117 23.23 5.08 7.82
N ALA A 118 24.00 5.53 6.82
CA ALA A 118 25.32 6.13 7.01
C ALA A 118 25.28 7.54 7.64
N GLY A 119 24.08 8.09 7.92
CA GLY A 119 23.92 9.44 8.46
C GLY A 119 24.31 10.53 7.47
N ALA A 120 24.33 10.22 6.16
CA ALA A 120 24.72 11.19 5.15
C ALA A 120 23.71 12.35 5.15
N THR A 121 24.19 13.56 5.45
CA THR A 121 23.48 14.78 5.12
C THR A 121 23.47 14.88 3.60
N ILE A 122 22.33 14.59 2.97
CA ILE A 122 22.20 14.80 1.52
C ILE A 122 22.58 16.26 1.25
N ALA A 123 23.64 16.45 0.47
CA ALA A 123 24.16 17.78 0.16
C ALA A 123 23.04 18.66 -0.38
N GLU A 124 22.93 19.89 0.13
CA GLU A 124 22.02 20.89 -0.43
C GLU A 124 22.33 21.06 -1.92
N GLY A 125 21.41 20.61 -2.79
CA GLY A 125 21.58 20.66 -4.23
C GLY A 125 21.70 19.30 -4.94
N TYR A 126 21.72 18.16 -4.23
CA TYR A 126 21.54 16.87 -4.90
C TYR A 126 20.08 16.75 -5.39
N PRO A 127 19.81 16.34 -6.65
CA PRO A 127 18.45 16.12 -7.12
C PRO A 127 17.86 14.91 -6.39
N VAL A 128 17.29 15.17 -5.23
CA VAL A 128 16.54 14.19 -4.46
C VAL A 128 15.34 13.79 -5.32
N GLN A 129 15.39 12.57 -5.88
CA GLN A 129 14.27 12.02 -6.61
C GLN A 129 13.15 11.74 -5.61
N SER A 130 12.22 12.70 -5.46
CA SER A 130 11.13 12.64 -4.50
C SER A 130 10.27 11.39 -4.65
N VAL A 131 10.15 10.88 -5.88
CA VAL A 131 9.50 9.60 -6.20
C VAL A 131 10.21 8.42 -5.53
N VAL A 132 11.56 8.38 -5.55
CA VAL A 132 12.35 7.31 -4.91
C VAL A 132 12.19 7.37 -3.40
N LEU A 133 12.26 8.56 -2.79
CA LEU A 133 12.03 8.73 -1.36
C LEU A 133 10.60 8.36 -0.95
N THR A 134 9.60 8.76 -1.74
CA THR A 134 8.20 8.43 -1.49
C THR A 134 8.00 6.91 -1.53
N ASN A 135 8.50 6.24 -2.57
CA ASN A 135 8.42 4.78 -2.68
C ASN A 135 9.19 4.07 -1.58
N LEU A 136 10.35 4.61 -1.15
CA LEU A 136 11.10 4.09 -0.02
C LEU A 136 10.31 4.23 1.30
N ALA A 137 9.67 5.38 1.54
CA ALA A 137 8.85 5.60 2.71
C ALA A 137 7.66 4.63 2.77
N PHE A 138 6.98 4.40 1.64
CA PHE A 138 5.90 3.42 1.54
C PHE A 138 6.38 1.99 1.77
N HIS A 139 7.53 1.60 1.21
CA HIS A 139 8.13 0.29 1.45
C HIS A 139 8.46 0.08 2.94
N LEU A 140 9.12 1.06 3.57
CA LEU A 140 9.48 1.00 5.00
C LEU A 140 8.22 0.91 5.87
N ALA A 141 7.21 1.75 5.60
CA ALA A 141 5.94 1.70 6.30
C ALA A 141 5.22 0.34 6.12
N ALA A 142 5.19 -0.23 4.92
CA ALA A 142 4.61 -1.55 4.68
C ALA A 142 5.34 -2.66 5.46
N ARG A 143 6.67 -2.60 5.55
CA ARG A 143 7.47 -3.55 6.35
C ARG A 143 7.23 -3.41 7.85
N ILE A 144 6.92 -2.21 8.34
CA ILE A 144 6.51 -1.96 9.73
C ILE A 144 5.08 -2.46 9.97
N TYR A 145 4.19 -2.25 8.99
CA TYR A 145 2.77 -2.61 9.06
C TYR A 145 2.56 -4.14 9.10
N ALA A 146 3.25 -4.90 8.25
CA ALA A 146 3.11 -6.34 8.13
C ALA A 146 3.17 -7.11 9.49
N PRO A 147 4.21 -6.94 10.34
CA PRO A 147 4.25 -7.55 11.67
C PRO A 147 3.25 -6.93 12.66
N GLY A 148 2.86 -5.66 12.46
CA GLY A 148 1.86 -4.98 13.28
C GLY A 148 0.48 -5.65 13.23
N VAL A 149 0.10 -6.18 12.07
CA VAL A 149 -1.18 -6.89 11.85
C VAL A 149 -1.25 -8.20 12.63
N VAL A 150 -0.14 -8.94 12.78
CA VAL A 150 -0.11 -10.25 13.46
C VAL A 150 -0.26 -10.12 14.98
N VAL A 151 0.37 -9.11 15.58
CA VAL A 151 0.61 -9.08 17.04
C VAL A 151 -0.18 -7.98 17.77
N ARG A 152 -1.08 -7.24 17.10
CA ARG A 152 -1.73 -6.04 17.67
C ARG A 152 -0.69 -5.08 18.29
N TYR A 153 0.38 -4.81 17.54
CA TYR A 153 1.51 -3.95 17.91
C TYR A 153 2.48 -4.50 18.98
N ALA A 154 3.40 -5.38 18.56
CA ALA A 154 4.69 -5.52 19.23
C ALA A 154 5.58 -4.30 18.94
N ARG A 155 5.25 -3.13 19.50
CA ARG A 155 5.98 -1.84 19.32
C ARG A 155 7.47 -1.88 19.71
N ARG A 156 7.94 -3.00 20.26
CA ARG A 156 9.26 -3.16 20.88
C ARG A 156 10.14 -4.22 20.24
N SER A 157 9.69 -4.87 19.16
CA SER A 157 10.59 -5.82 18.47
C SER A 157 11.82 -5.07 17.97
N ASP A 158 13.02 -5.58 18.30
CA ASP A 158 14.28 -4.98 17.87
C ASP A 158 14.40 -4.90 16.34
N SER A 159 13.64 -5.72 15.62
CA SER A 159 13.54 -5.67 14.15
C SER A 159 12.81 -4.44 13.60
N ILE A 160 11.92 -3.79 14.38
CA ILE A 160 11.10 -2.66 13.91
C ILE A 160 11.81 -1.32 14.15
N ARG A 161 12.59 -1.19 15.23
CA ARG A 161 13.35 0.03 15.57
C ARG A 161 14.20 0.57 14.41
N PRO A 162 15.06 -0.22 13.74
CA PRO A 162 15.89 0.29 12.64
C PRO A 162 15.04 0.73 11.44
N LEU A 163 13.90 0.07 11.19
CA LEU A 163 12.97 0.45 10.12
C LEU A 163 12.31 1.79 10.42
N VAL A 164 11.88 2.03 11.67
CA VAL A 164 11.31 3.31 12.10
C VAL A 164 12.34 4.43 12.00
N SER A 165 13.59 4.19 12.41
CA SER A 165 14.68 5.16 12.27
C SER A 165 14.95 5.51 10.80
N CYS A 166 15.00 4.51 9.92
CA CYS A 166 15.17 4.74 8.48
C CYS A 166 13.98 5.51 7.88
N LEU A 167 12.75 5.18 8.30
CA LEU A 167 11.54 5.88 7.85
C LEU A 167 11.55 7.34 8.30
N ALA A 168 11.93 7.62 9.54
CA ALA A 168 12.08 8.98 10.06
C ALA A 168 13.11 9.79 9.25
N GLY A 169 14.28 9.21 8.96
CA GLY A 169 15.29 9.83 8.10
C GLY A 169 14.77 10.09 6.68
N THR A 170 14.04 9.13 6.10
CA THR A 170 13.42 9.25 4.77
C THR A 170 12.41 10.41 4.72
N LEU A 171 11.53 10.50 5.72
CA LEU A 171 10.52 11.55 5.81
C LEU A 171 11.14 12.93 6.08
N ALA A 172 12.21 12.99 6.90
CA ALA A 172 12.95 14.24 7.13
C ALA A 172 13.57 14.78 5.83
N LEU A 173 14.21 13.91 5.05
CA LEU A 173 14.76 14.29 3.73
C LEU A 173 13.67 14.76 2.77
N LEU A 174 12.52 14.08 2.76
CA LEU A 174 11.41 14.46 1.92
C LEU A 174 10.82 15.84 2.32
N SER A 175 10.71 16.11 3.63
CA SER A 175 10.25 17.41 4.12
C SER A 175 11.19 18.56 3.75
N ARG A 176 12.50 18.29 3.70
CA ARG A 176 13.52 19.27 3.26
C ARG A 176 13.52 19.50 1.75
N ALA A 177 13.02 18.54 0.96
CA ALA A 177 12.98 18.61 -0.50
C ALA A 177 11.92 19.59 -1.07
N TYR A 178 11.21 20.36 -0.22
CA TYR A 178 10.26 21.43 -0.60
C TYR A 178 9.28 21.04 -1.73
N GLN A 179 8.71 19.84 -1.64
CA GLN A 179 7.54 19.46 -2.45
C GLN A 179 6.27 19.54 -1.60
N PRO A 180 5.12 19.95 -2.19
CA PRO A 180 3.86 19.97 -1.46
C PRO A 180 3.57 18.59 -0.88
N VAL A 181 3.17 18.58 0.38
CA VAL A 181 2.91 17.41 1.25
C VAL A 181 1.75 16.52 0.72
N ASP A 182 1.10 16.91 -0.37
CA ASP A 182 -0.07 16.25 -0.98
C ASP A 182 0.22 14.89 -1.64
N ASN A 183 1.46 14.39 -1.58
CA ASN A 183 1.84 13.09 -2.13
C ASN A 183 1.34 11.88 -1.31
N GLY A 184 0.17 11.95 -0.66
CA GLY A 184 -0.48 10.80 0.00
C GLY A 184 0.39 10.10 1.06
N LEU A 185 1.26 10.83 1.76
CA LEU A 185 2.16 10.24 2.76
C LEU A 185 1.50 10.05 4.12
N MET A 186 0.25 10.48 4.29
CA MET A 186 -0.49 10.37 5.55
C MET A 186 -0.36 8.97 6.17
N TRP A 187 -0.49 7.92 5.36
CA TRP A 187 -0.38 6.55 5.86
C TRP A 187 1.02 6.21 6.39
N THR A 188 2.09 6.65 5.72
CA THR A 188 3.46 6.38 6.18
C THR A 188 3.75 7.09 7.51
N TYR A 189 3.22 8.30 7.69
CA TYR A 189 3.24 9.01 8.97
C TYR A 189 2.46 8.29 10.07
N ILE A 190 1.25 7.81 9.79
CA ILE A 190 0.43 7.08 10.75
C ILE A 190 1.14 5.80 11.21
N VAL A 191 1.64 4.99 10.27
CA VAL A 191 2.33 3.74 10.58
C VAL A 191 3.63 3.99 11.35
N GLY A 192 4.45 4.94 10.89
CA GLY A 192 5.70 5.31 11.56
C GLY A 192 5.47 5.85 12.97
N GLY A 193 4.50 6.75 13.13
CA GLY A 193 4.12 7.31 14.44
C GLY A 193 3.59 6.25 15.41
N ALA A 194 2.74 5.34 14.94
CA ALA A 194 2.19 4.26 15.78
C ALA A 194 3.26 3.25 16.26
N ALA A 195 4.33 3.08 15.47
CA ALA A 195 5.48 2.23 15.79
C ALA A 195 6.61 2.96 16.54
N SER A 196 6.54 4.29 16.66
CA SER A 196 7.53 5.08 17.36
C SER A 196 7.43 4.88 18.88
N VAL A 197 8.58 4.84 19.55
CA VAL A 197 8.69 4.74 21.00
C VAL A 197 9.49 5.93 21.53
N ARG A 198 9.15 6.41 22.73
CA ARG A 198 9.88 7.52 23.36
C ARG A 198 11.35 7.13 23.50
N GLY A 199 12.26 7.94 22.94
CA GLY A 199 13.70 7.76 23.11
C GLY A 199 14.03 7.82 24.59
N THR A 200 14.64 6.74 25.09
CA THR A 200 15.23 6.65 26.43
C THR A 200 16.64 7.19 26.39
#